data_AF-A0A0A1YQS2-F1
#
_entry.id   AF-A0A0A1YQS2-F1
#
_cell.length_a   1.000
_cell.length_b   1.000
_cell.length_c   1.000
_cell.angle_alpha   90.00
_cell.angle_beta   90.00
_cell.angle_gamma   90.00
#
_symmetry.space_group_name_H-M   'P 1'
#
loop_
_entity.id
_entity.type
_entity.pdbx_description
1 polymer ?
#
loop_
_entity_poly.entity_id
_entity_poly.type
_entity_poly.pdbx_seq_one_letter_code
_entity_poly.pdbx_strand_id
1 'polypeptide(L)'
;MDMAVGDEQPGNEKWLEPARSKLMAVMSAMPFFPHRANTTGNLVLDVKDFDDAQVCGTCHVEIYKQWRTSMMSQAWDDPVYRALLKMASEATNGKVDNFCTGCHSPIGLTTGQITSQVNRSSIEDSAMNHPMPGVDCETCHNISARTGLDNGAYVMSPRAHGRPTKYGPRKDAVSPYHDTVYSALHTRSDFCATCHNVTHPFSSVAVERTYDEWLESPYSFNNETCQDCHMPGFAGKAAIMGPDRERVASHWFSGANATVLSYLGQHEAAQRARDMLASAAEMQFQPLPADMLPGQYTTVAVKVANVGAGHKLPTGFPEGREIWIDFQVRDATGRELYRLGAVKDGKTEEDTRNFKVHLGDKDGNELDIEVWNATQILSDNRILPKGYIVREFSFQVPADAVGPLTLTAHLNYWPFSQKLADYLLGKDKMQVEVTRMASVTQRVPLLKALASAATGTP
;
A
#
# COMPACT_ATOMS: atom_id res chain seq x y z
N MET A 1 9.83 -42.01 24.71
CA MET A 1 10.03 -41.11 25.85
C MET A 1 9.91 -39.71 25.28
N ASP A 2 8.74 -39.13 25.46
CA ASP A 2 8.30 -37.88 24.87
C ASP A 2 9.21 -36.72 25.27
N MET A 3 9.54 -35.86 24.31
CA MET A 3 9.91 -34.48 24.61
C MET A 3 8.96 -33.57 23.83
N ALA A 4 7.98 -33.06 24.56
CA ALA A 4 7.06 -32.04 24.13
C ALA A 4 7.83 -30.75 23.83
N VAL A 5 7.61 -30.19 22.65
CA VAL A 5 7.99 -28.82 22.30
C VAL A 5 6.88 -27.93 22.87
N GLY A 6 7.19 -27.17 23.92
CA GLY A 6 6.26 -26.22 24.52
C GLY A 6 6.04 -25.02 23.61
N ASP A 7 4.78 -24.73 23.32
CA ASP A 7 4.31 -23.43 22.83
C ASP A 7 4.52 -22.39 23.93
N GLU A 8 5.59 -21.61 23.86
CA GLU A 8 5.67 -20.34 24.58
C GLU A 8 5.00 -19.25 23.72
N GLN A 9 3.93 -18.66 24.25
CA GLN A 9 3.35 -17.46 23.67
C GLN A 9 4.39 -16.32 23.67
N PRO A 10 4.60 -15.61 22.55
CA PRO A 10 5.51 -14.49 22.53
C PRO A 10 4.95 -13.36 23.40
N GLY A 11 5.65 -13.12 24.53
CA GLY A 11 5.40 -11.99 25.41
C GLY A 11 5.50 -10.66 24.68
N ASN A 12 4.81 -9.66 25.22
CA ASN A 12 4.60 -8.32 24.69
C ASN A 12 5.88 -7.44 24.75
N GLU A 13 7.01 -7.94 24.24
CA GLU A 13 8.32 -7.26 24.25
C GLU A 13 8.52 -6.28 23.08
N LYS A 14 7.52 -6.15 22.19
CA LYS A 14 7.56 -5.31 20.97
C LYS A 14 8.04 -3.87 21.22
N TRP A 15 7.79 -3.33 22.41
CA TRP A 15 7.98 -1.90 22.72
C TRP A 15 9.12 -1.60 23.69
N LEU A 16 9.76 -2.61 24.29
CA LEU A 16 10.68 -2.37 25.41
C LEU A 16 12.16 -2.51 25.07
N GLU A 17 12.52 -3.12 23.95
CA GLU A 17 13.83 -3.01 23.26
C GLU A 17 13.75 -3.97 22.07
N PRO A 18 13.83 -3.49 20.81
CA PRO A 18 13.88 -4.44 19.70
C PRO A 18 15.20 -5.20 19.83
N ALA A 19 15.24 -6.42 19.32
CA ALA A 19 16.49 -7.17 19.06
C ALA A 19 17.58 -6.39 18.26
N ARG A 20 17.31 -5.13 17.87
CA ARG A 20 18.19 -4.10 17.30
C ARG A 20 19.54 -3.97 17.99
N SER A 21 19.59 -3.84 19.32
CA SER A 21 20.85 -3.48 20.02
C SER A 21 21.89 -4.61 19.97
N LYS A 22 21.45 -5.87 20.01
CA LYS A 22 22.34 -7.04 19.92
C LYS A 22 22.83 -7.33 18.49
N LEU A 23 22.02 -7.07 17.47
CA LEU A 23 22.38 -7.34 16.07
C LEU A 23 23.29 -6.26 15.47
N MET A 24 23.08 -4.98 15.81
CA MET A 24 23.91 -3.85 15.33
C MET A 24 25.40 -3.98 15.69
N ALA A 25 25.74 -4.70 16.78
CA ALA A 25 27.11 -4.88 17.25
C ALA A 25 27.93 -5.92 16.47
N VAL A 26 27.30 -6.71 15.59
CA VAL A 26 27.97 -7.77 14.82
C VAL A 26 27.60 -7.62 13.34
N MET A 27 28.23 -6.66 12.65
CA MET A 27 27.96 -6.39 11.23
C MET A 27 28.18 -7.62 10.33
N SER A 28 29.08 -8.55 10.71
CA SER A 28 29.28 -9.82 10.02
C SER A 28 28.08 -10.77 10.08
N ALA A 29 27.11 -10.54 10.97
CA ALA A 29 25.87 -11.30 11.07
C ALA A 29 24.69 -10.70 10.26
N MET A 30 24.86 -9.51 9.67
CA MET A 30 23.85 -8.85 8.83
C MET A 30 24.46 -8.43 7.48
N PRO A 31 24.64 -9.39 6.55
CA PRO A 31 25.33 -9.15 5.28
C PRO A 31 24.66 -8.09 4.39
N PHE A 32 23.39 -7.75 4.65
CA PHE A 32 22.59 -6.83 3.84
C PHE A 32 22.16 -5.55 4.56
N PHE A 33 22.83 -5.18 5.66
CA PHE A 33 22.52 -3.97 6.42
C PHE A 33 22.40 -2.72 5.51
N PRO A 34 21.47 -1.77 5.78
CA PRO A 34 20.54 -1.73 6.92
C PRO A 34 19.25 -2.55 6.74
N HIS A 35 19.12 -3.27 5.63
CA HIS A 35 18.04 -4.23 5.46
C HIS A 35 18.28 -5.47 6.33
N ARG A 36 17.21 -6.09 6.82
CA ARG A 36 17.29 -7.22 7.76
C ARG A 36 17.23 -8.59 7.09
N ALA A 37 17.31 -8.62 5.75
CA ALA A 37 17.38 -9.85 4.99
C ALA A 37 18.49 -10.75 5.52
N ASN A 38 18.25 -12.05 5.45
CA ASN A 38 19.25 -13.05 5.75
C ASN A 38 19.14 -14.22 4.77
N THR A 39 20.16 -15.07 4.78
CA THR A 39 20.25 -16.27 3.95
C THR A 39 20.70 -17.44 4.82
N THR A 40 20.57 -18.67 4.32
CA THR A 40 21.16 -19.82 5.01
C THR A 40 22.67 -19.62 5.14
N GLY A 41 23.16 -19.55 6.39
CA GLY A 41 24.58 -19.35 6.70
C GLY A 41 25.08 -17.90 6.64
N ASN A 42 24.18 -16.91 6.47
CA ASN A 42 24.51 -15.48 6.36
C ASN A 42 25.48 -15.16 5.20
N LEU A 43 25.29 -15.81 4.05
CA LEU A 43 26.14 -15.67 2.86
C LEU A 43 25.44 -14.85 1.77
N VAL A 44 26.23 -14.21 0.91
CA VAL A 44 25.73 -13.72 -0.38
C VAL A 44 25.48 -14.94 -1.28
N LEU A 45 24.31 -15.00 -1.91
CA LEU A 45 23.89 -16.09 -2.78
C LEU A 45 24.42 -15.89 -4.20
N ASP A 46 24.38 -16.94 -5.02
CA ASP A 46 24.72 -16.85 -6.43
C ASP A 46 23.44 -16.64 -7.25
N VAL A 47 23.50 -15.85 -8.32
CA VAL A 47 22.37 -15.66 -9.24
C VAL A 47 21.87 -17.01 -9.78
N LYS A 48 22.76 -17.99 -9.99
CA LYS A 48 22.41 -19.34 -10.45
C LYS A 48 21.65 -20.18 -9.41
N ASP A 49 21.49 -19.67 -8.18
CA ASP A 49 20.65 -20.32 -7.18
C ASP A 49 19.16 -20.13 -7.46
N PHE A 50 18.81 -19.20 -8.35
CA PHE A 50 17.45 -18.84 -8.70
C PHE A 50 17.17 -19.11 -10.19
N ASP A 51 15.94 -19.51 -10.48
CA ASP A 51 15.43 -19.63 -11.84
C ASP A 51 14.73 -18.33 -12.28
N ASP A 52 14.65 -18.05 -13.58
CA ASP A 52 13.75 -17.00 -14.07
C ASP A 52 12.29 -17.41 -13.83
N ALA A 53 11.42 -16.46 -13.44
CA ALA A 53 10.01 -16.73 -13.21
C ALA A 53 9.28 -17.37 -14.41
N GLN A 54 9.76 -17.18 -15.64
CA GLN A 54 9.27 -17.86 -16.85
C GLN A 54 9.44 -19.38 -16.79
N VAL A 55 10.50 -19.88 -16.15
CA VAL A 55 10.70 -21.31 -15.90
C VAL A 55 9.55 -21.85 -15.06
N CYS A 56 9.18 -21.13 -13.99
CA CYS A 56 8.03 -21.47 -13.16
C CYS A 56 6.73 -21.45 -13.98
N GLY A 57 6.57 -20.45 -14.86
CA GLY A 57 5.41 -20.28 -15.73
C GLY A 57 5.15 -21.41 -16.73
N THR A 58 6.14 -22.25 -17.01
CA THR A 58 5.96 -23.44 -17.85
C THR A 58 5.05 -24.49 -17.19
N CYS A 59 5.13 -24.63 -15.87
CA CYS A 59 4.32 -25.58 -15.10
C CYS A 59 3.19 -24.88 -14.34
N HIS A 60 3.44 -23.69 -13.79
CA HIS A 60 2.51 -22.90 -12.97
C HIS A 60 1.81 -21.81 -13.80
N VAL A 61 1.26 -22.21 -14.96
CA VAL A 61 0.77 -21.31 -16.01
C VAL A 61 -0.19 -20.24 -15.48
N GLU A 62 -1.21 -20.64 -14.72
CA GLU A 62 -2.22 -19.72 -14.23
C GLU A 62 -1.66 -18.75 -13.18
N ILE A 63 -0.92 -19.27 -12.20
CA ILE A 63 -0.26 -18.45 -11.16
C ILE A 63 0.71 -17.45 -11.78
N TYR A 64 1.51 -17.87 -12.76
CA TYR A 64 2.46 -17.00 -13.45
C TYR A 64 1.77 -15.85 -14.18
N LYS A 65 0.66 -16.13 -14.90
CA LYS A 65 -0.14 -15.09 -15.56
C LYS A 65 -0.67 -14.07 -14.56
N GLN A 66 -1.14 -14.52 -13.40
CA GLN A 66 -1.65 -13.63 -12.35
C GLN A 66 -0.53 -12.75 -11.80
N TRP A 67 0.57 -13.37 -11.36
CA TRP A 67 1.72 -12.68 -10.78
C TRP A 67 2.34 -11.66 -11.73
N ARG A 68 2.54 -12.01 -13.01
CA ARG A 68 3.23 -11.16 -13.99
C ARG A 68 2.53 -9.83 -14.26
N THR A 69 1.25 -9.72 -13.90
CA THR A 69 0.44 -8.50 -14.00
C THR A 69 0.41 -7.67 -12.71
N SER A 70 0.98 -8.19 -11.60
CA SER A 70 0.92 -7.58 -10.28
C SER A 70 2.02 -6.54 -10.04
N MET A 71 1.81 -5.64 -9.09
CA MET A 71 2.86 -4.72 -8.63
C MET A 71 4.09 -5.44 -8.05
N MET A 72 3.93 -6.65 -7.51
CA MET A 72 5.06 -7.45 -7.02
C MET A 72 6.03 -7.80 -8.15
N SER A 73 5.51 -8.22 -9.31
CA SER A 73 6.33 -8.47 -10.49
C SER A 73 7.00 -7.21 -11.06
N GLN A 74 6.38 -6.04 -10.84
CA GLN A 74 6.86 -4.74 -11.34
C GLN A 74 7.67 -3.97 -10.27
N ALA A 75 7.97 -4.57 -9.12
CA ALA A 75 8.49 -3.83 -7.96
C ALA A 75 9.85 -3.15 -8.23
N TRP A 76 10.68 -3.75 -9.08
CA TRP A 76 11.93 -3.15 -9.54
C TRP A 76 11.71 -2.11 -10.64
N ASP A 77 10.83 -2.41 -11.60
CA ASP A 77 10.61 -1.60 -12.80
C ASP A 77 9.64 -0.42 -12.60
N ASP A 78 9.06 -0.27 -11.39
CA ASP A 78 8.18 0.86 -11.06
C ASP A 78 8.95 2.19 -11.20
N PRO A 79 8.55 3.07 -12.14
CA PRO A 79 9.29 4.30 -12.43
C PRO A 79 9.30 5.28 -11.25
N VAL A 80 8.24 5.29 -10.43
CA VAL A 80 8.16 6.16 -9.23
C VAL A 80 9.15 5.67 -8.19
N TYR A 81 9.19 4.34 -7.96
CA TYR A 81 10.18 3.74 -7.07
C TYR A 81 11.61 4.00 -7.55
N ARG A 82 11.91 3.76 -8.84
CA ARG A 82 13.25 3.97 -9.42
C ARG A 82 13.73 5.41 -9.23
N ALA A 83 12.86 6.38 -9.48
CA ALA A 83 13.18 7.79 -9.29
C ALA A 83 13.46 8.13 -7.81
N LEU A 84 12.61 7.63 -6.89
CA LEU A 84 12.81 7.83 -5.45
C LEU A 84 14.07 7.14 -4.93
N LEU A 85 14.37 5.92 -5.38
CA LEU A 85 15.57 5.18 -5.02
C LEU A 85 16.82 5.94 -5.42
N LYS A 86 16.86 6.48 -6.64
CA LYS A 86 17.99 7.29 -7.11
C LYS A 86 18.21 8.50 -6.20
N MET A 87 17.15 9.27 -5.92
CA MET A 87 17.23 10.42 -5.03
C MET A 87 17.71 10.04 -3.63
N ALA A 88 17.15 8.98 -3.05
CA ALA A 88 17.53 8.49 -1.73
C ALA A 88 19.00 8.04 -1.68
N SER A 89 19.45 7.34 -2.73
CA SER A 89 20.84 6.88 -2.86
C SER A 89 21.83 8.05 -2.97
N GLU A 90 21.49 9.08 -3.73
CA GLU A 90 22.29 10.30 -3.88
C GLU A 90 22.34 11.09 -2.57
N ALA A 91 21.18 11.39 -1.98
CA ALA A 91 21.06 12.18 -0.76
C ALA A 91 21.75 11.54 0.45
N THR A 92 21.71 10.21 0.55
CA THR A 92 22.29 9.47 1.68
C THR A 92 23.69 8.95 1.41
N ASN A 93 24.26 9.23 0.24
CA ASN A 93 25.48 8.60 -0.26
C ASN A 93 25.46 7.06 -0.15
N GLY A 94 24.35 6.45 -0.54
CA GLY A 94 24.15 5.00 -0.61
C GLY A 94 23.81 4.31 0.71
N LYS A 95 23.68 5.04 1.83
CA LYS A 95 23.41 4.44 3.16
C LYS A 95 22.09 3.67 3.23
N VAL A 96 21.11 4.02 2.38
CA VAL A 96 19.81 3.34 2.31
C VAL A 96 19.66 2.41 1.10
N ASP A 97 20.72 2.19 0.33
CA ASP A 97 20.65 1.42 -0.92
C ASP A 97 20.05 0.02 -0.69
N ASN A 98 20.64 -0.76 0.21
CA ASN A 98 20.14 -2.09 0.54
C ASN A 98 18.74 -2.06 1.19
N PHE A 99 18.42 -0.98 1.91
CA PHE A 99 17.13 -0.83 2.61
C PHE A 99 15.97 -0.90 1.63
N CYS A 100 16.05 -0.08 0.58
CA CYS A 100 14.99 0.05 -0.41
C CYS A 100 14.97 -1.17 -1.33
N THR A 101 16.13 -1.63 -1.80
CA THR A 101 16.21 -2.73 -2.77
C THR A 101 15.85 -4.07 -2.16
N GLY A 102 16.06 -4.27 -0.85
CA GLY A 102 15.75 -5.53 -0.20
C GLY A 102 14.28 -5.93 -0.19
N CYS A 103 13.36 -4.98 -0.34
CA CYS A 103 11.93 -5.24 -0.52
C CYS A 103 11.50 -5.24 -2.00
N HIS A 104 12.19 -4.49 -2.86
CA HIS A 104 11.79 -4.27 -4.26
C HIS A 104 12.51 -5.15 -5.29
N SER A 105 13.68 -5.67 -4.96
CA SER A 105 14.40 -6.74 -5.67
C SER A 105 15.18 -7.60 -4.65
N PRO A 106 14.48 -8.45 -3.89
CA PRO A 106 15.11 -9.29 -2.85
C PRO A 106 16.22 -10.20 -3.38
N ILE A 107 16.04 -10.75 -4.59
CA ILE A 107 17.08 -11.56 -5.26
C ILE A 107 18.28 -10.69 -5.64
N GLY A 108 18.06 -9.50 -6.22
CA GLY A 108 19.15 -8.58 -6.54
C GLY A 108 19.97 -8.22 -5.32
N LEU A 109 19.32 -7.96 -4.17
CA LEU A 109 20.00 -7.72 -2.89
C LEU A 109 20.79 -8.96 -2.44
N THR A 110 20.14 -10.11 -2.35
CA THR A 110 20.72 -11.31 -1.73
C THR A 110 21.83 -11.95 -2.56
N THR A 111 21.91 -11.62 -3.86
CA THR A 111 22.97 -12.06 -4.78
C THR A 111 24.10 -11.03 -4.94
N GLY A 112 24.01 -9.88 -4.27
CA GLY A 112 25.04 -8.84 -4.32
C GLY A 112 25.08 -8.05 -5.63
N GLN A 113 24.01 -8.08 -6.43
CA GLN A 113 23.91 -7.31 -7.67
C GLN A 113 23.65 -5.81 -7.42
N ILE A 114 23.20 -5.44 -6.22
CA ILE A 114 22.91 -4.06 -5.85
C ILE A 114 24.19 -3.28 -5.57
N THR A 115 24.33 -2.15 -6.27
CA THR A 115 25.37 -1.14 -6.00
C THR A 115 24.75 0.25 -6.07
N SER A 116 25.41 1.26 -5.50
CA SER A 116 24.96 2.65 -5.66
C SER A 116 24.91 3.09 -7.12
N GLN A 117 25.78 2.55 -7.99
CA GLN A 117 25.70 2.82 -9.43
C GLN A 117 24.39 2.29 -10.03
N VAL A 118 24.03 1.04 -9.72
CA VAL A 118 22.78 0.43 -10.17
C VAL A 118 21.56 1.18 -9.62
N ASN A 119 21.59 1.59 -8.34
CA ASN A 119 20.50 2.34 -7.73
C ASN A 119 20.35 3.75 -8.27
N ARG A 120 21.43 4.38 -8.74
CA ARG A 120 21.43 5.74 -9.30
C ARG A 120 21.26 5.78 -10.82
N SER A 121 21.20 4.63 -11.49
CA SER A 121 20.93 4.56 -12.92
C SER A 121 19.57 5.17 -13.26
N SER A 122 19.44 5.72 -14.48
CA SER A 122 18.14 6.21 -14.95
C SER A 122 17.15 5.04 -15.11
N ILE A 123 15.87 5.35 -15.27
CA ILE A 123 14.83 4.32 -15.48
C ILE A 123 15.15 3.51 -16.75
N GLU A 124 15.55 4.19 -17.83
CA GLU A 124 15.89 3.58 -19.12
C GLU A 124 17.16 2.73 -19.02
N ASP A 125 18.21 3.24 -18.36
CA ASP A 125 19.47 2.53 -18.18
C ASP A 125 19.27 1.29 -17.29
N SER A 126 18.49 1.41 -16.22
CA SER A 126 18.11 0.28 -15.36
C SER A 126 17.40 -0.82 -16.16
N ALA A 127 16.40 -0.45 -16.96
CA ALA A 127 15.64 -1.40 -17.75
C ALA A 127 16.50 -2.10 -18.83
N MET A 128 17.46 -1.38 -19.43
CA MET A 128 18.27 -1.89 -20.54
C MET A 128 19.50 -2.67 -20.07
N ASN A 129 20.20 -2.18 -19.05
CA ASN A 129 21.53 -2.64 -18.66
C ASN A 129 21.56 -3.31 -17.27
N HIS A 130 20.53 -3.08 -16.45
CA HIS A 130 20.43 -3.65 -15.09
C HIS A 130 19.06 -4.28 -14.80
N PRO A 131 18.54 -5.16 -15.69
CA PRO A 131 17.28 -5.84 -15.43
C PRO A 131 17.43 -6.72 -14.19
N MET A 132 16.52 -6.58 -13.23
CA MET A 132 16.48 -7.42 -12.05
C MET A 132 15.04 -7.86 -11.77
N PRO A 133 14.85 -9.07 -11.20
CA PRO A 133 13.53 -9.50 -10.79
C PRO A 133 12.99 -8.56 -9.70
N GLY A 134 11.69 -8.27 -9.78
CA GLY A 134 10.95 -7.69 -8.67
C GLY A 134 10.78 -8.70 -7.53
N VAL A 135 9.61 -8.69 -6.88
CA VAL A 135 9.21 -9.72 -5.93
C VAL A 135 8.56 -10.86 -6.72
N ASP A 136 9.33 -11.91 -7.01
CA ASP A 136 8.95 -13.01 -7.89
C ASP A 136 8.71 -14.35 -7.17
N CYS A 137 8.48 -15.41 -7.95
CA CYS A 137 8.25 -16.77 -7.43
C CYS A 137 9.41 -17.24 -6.56
N GLU A 138 10.63 -17.01 -7.05
CA GLU A 138 11.87 -17.35 -6.40
C GLU A 138 12.10 -16.53 -5.13
N THR A 139 11.63 -15.29 -5.09
CA THR A 139 11.66 -14.48 -3.87
C THR A 139 10.79 -15.11 -2.79
N CYS A 140 9.49 -15.27 -3.04
CA CYS A 140 8.56 -15.68 -1.99
C CYS A 140 8.75 -17.14 -1.59
N HIS A 141 8.87 -18.04 -2.57
CA HIS A 141 8.92 -19.48 -2.32
C HIS A 141 10.30 -19.99 -1.90
N ASN A 142 11.32 -19.14 -1.78
CA ASN A 142 12.59 -19.49 -1.14
C ASN A 142 12.71 -18.93 0.29
N ILE A 143 11.70 -18.24 0.83
CA ILE A 143 11.71 -17.78 2.22
C ILE A 143 11.43 -18.96 3.15
N SER A 144 12.47 -19.46 3.82
CA SER A 144 12.37 -20.61 4.72
C SER A 144 11.92 -20.22 6.13
N ALA A 145 12.26 -19.00 6.56
CA ALA A 145 11.99 -18.48 7.89
C ALA A 145 11.99 -16.95 7.89
N ARG A 146 11.71 -16.35 9.04
CA ARG A 146 11.84 -14.91 9.28
C ARG A 146 12.44 -14.64 10.65
N THR A 147 13.20 -13.56 10.77
CA THR A 147 13.91 -13.14 12.00
C THR A 147 13.30 -11.89 12.64
N GLY A 148 12.24 -11.35 12.04
CA GLY A 148 11.54 -10.15 12.49
C GLY A 148 10.30 -9.86 11.66
N LEU A 149 9.57 -8.83 12.04
CA LEU A 149 8.28 -8.44 11.44
C LEU A 149 8.38 -7.11 10.69
N ASP A 150 9.58 -6.69 10.31
CA ASP A 150 9.83 -5.44 9.61
C ASP A 150 11.15 -5.48 8.80
N ASN A 151 11.31 -4.51 7.91
CA ASN A 151 12.56 -4.20 7.19
C ASN A 151 13.19 -5.40 6.45
N GLY A 152 12.32 -6.26 5.90
CA GLY A 152 12.65 -7.44 5.12
C GLY A 152 13.42 -8.49 5.88
N ALA A 153 13.04 -8.72 7.15
CA ALA A 153 13.61 -9.77 8.01
C ALA A 153 13.25 -11.21 7.59
N TYR A 154 13.29 -11.51 6.29
CA TYR A 154 13.14 -12.85 5.72
C TYR A 154 14.47 -13.61 5.71
N VAL A 155 14.41 -14.94 5.68
CA VAL A 155 15.56 -15.84 5.49
C VAL A 155 15.39 -16.57 4.16
N MET A 156 16.25 -16.25 3.18
CA MET A 156 16.26 -16.82 1.84
C MET A 156 17.11 -18.10 1.79
N SER A 157 16.51 -19.20 1.31
CA SER A 157 17.11 -20.52 1.26
C SER A 157 16.73 -21.23 -0.04
N PRO A 158 17.31 -20.82 -1.19
CA PRO A 158 16.85 -21.27 -2.50
C PRO A 158 17.13 -22.73 -2.81
N ARG A 159 18.09 -23.33 -2.08
CA ARG A 159 18.51 -24.71 -2.28
C ARG A 159 18.65 -25.45 -0.95
N ALA A 160 18.16 -26.68 -0.91
CA ALA A 160 18.49 -27.67 0.12
C ALA A 160 19.09 -28.89 -0.56
N HIS A 161 20.10 -29.51 0.06
CA HIS A 161 20.77 -30.71 -0.45
C HIS A 161 21.24 -30.64 -1.92
N GLY A 162 21.59 -29.43 -2.41
CA GLY A 162 22.08 -29.20 -3.77
C GLY A 162 20.98 -29.10 -4.85
N ARG A 163 19.69 -29.18 -4.50
CA ARG A 163 18.55 -29.02 -5.42
C ARG A 163 17.79 -27.72 -5.15
N PRO A 164 17.11 -27.14 -6.14
CA PRO A 164 16.16 -26.06 -5.90
C PRO A 164 15.08 -26.52 -4.92
N THR A 165 14.71 -25.70 -3.95
CA THR A 165 13.74 -26.04 -2.90
C THR A 165 12.71 -24.94 -2.77
N LYS A 166 11.42 -25.29 -2.78
CA LYS A 166 10.31 -24.34 -2.67
C LYS A 166 9.47 -24.58 -1.43
N TYR A 167 9.27 -23.52 -0.65
CA TYR A 167 8.44 -23.49 0.54
C TYR A 167 7.02 -23.08 0.18
N GLY A 168 6.01 -23.75 0.73
CA GLY A 168 4.63 -23.39 0.41
C GLY A 168 3.60 -24.00 1.37
N PRO A 169 2.32 -23.63 1.22
CA PRO A 169 1.27 -23.96 2.18
C PRO A 169 0.72 -25.39 2.04
N ARG A 170 1.32 -26.24 1.20
CA ARG A 170 0.78 -27.56 0.84
C ARG A 170 1.69 -28.69 1.32
N LYS A 171 1.10 -29.68 2.01
CA LYS A 171 1.79 -30.89 2.48
C LYS A 171 1.84 -32.00 1.43
N ASP A 172 0.94 -31.95 0.46
CA ASP A 172 0.75 -32.91 -0.63
C ASP A 172 1.48 -32.50 -1.93
N ALA A 173 2.24 -31.41 -1.89
CA ALA A 173 2.97 -30.95 -3.07
C ALA A 173 4.10 -31.94 -3.41
N VAL A 174 4.17 -32.31 -4.69
CA VAL A 174 5.22 -33.14 -5.27
C VAL A 174 5.60 -32.51 -6.61
N SER A 175 6.89 -32.32 -6.85
CA SER A 175 7.40 -31.72 -8.09
C SER A 175 8.54 -32.57 -8.66
N PRO A 176 8.59 -32.78 -9.99
CA PRO A 176 9.69 -33.50 -10.62
C PRO A 176 10.96 -32.65 -10.76
N TYR A 177 10.86 -31.33 -10.61
CA TYR A 177 11.95 -30.38 -10.88
C TYR A 177 12.63 -29.87 -9.60
N HIS A 178 11.84 -29.36 -8.65
CA HIS A 178 12.32 -28.79 -7.40
C HIS A 178 11.78 -29.56 -6.20
N ASP A 179 12.47 -29.51 -5.08
CA ASP A 179 11.97 -30.07 -3.83
C ASP A 179 10.85 -29.17 -3.28
N THR A 180 9.91 -29.76 -2.56
CA THR A 180 8.75 -29.05 -1.99
C THR A 180 8.72 -29.23 -0.48
N VAL A 181 8.66 -28.13 0.26
CA VAL A 181 8.67 -28.12 1.72
C VAL A 181 7.41 -27.41 2.23
N TYR A 182 6.63 -28.10 3.04
CA TYR A 182 5.51 -27.46 3.71
C TYR A 182 6.00 -26.37 4.67
N SER A 183 5.39 -25.20 4.59
CA SER A 183 5.71 -24.04 5.41
C SER A 183 4.44 -23.45 5.99
N ALA A 184 4.29 -23.57 7.31
CA ALA A 184 3.21 -22.89 8.04
C ALA A 184 3.34 -21.36 7.98
N LEU A 185 4.54 -20.83 7.71
CA LEU A 185 4.74 -19.40 7.52
C LEU A 185 3.92 -18.88 6.32
N HIS A 186 3.85 -19.65 5.23
CA HIS A 186 3.12 -19.26 4.02
C HIS A 186 1.59 -19.23 4.20
N THR A 187 1.06 -19.69 5.34
CA THR A 187 -0.37 -19.63 5.66
C THR A 187 -0.71 -18.51 6.64
N ARG A 188 0.25 -17.64 7.00
CA ARG A 188 0.09 -16.63 8.04
C ARG A 188 0.43 -15.23 7.52
N SER A 189 -0.25 -14.20 8.02
CA SER A 189 -0.03 -12.79 7.65
C SER A 189 1.39 -12.30 7.94
N ASP A 190 2.06 -12.93 8.89
CA ASP A 190 3.38 -12.54 9.35
C ASP A 190 4.52 -13.00 8.41
N PHE A 191 4.18 -13.70 7.33
CA PHE A 191 5.00 -13.78 6.12
C PHE A 191 5.08 -12.43 5.40
N CYS A 192 3.93 -11.78 5.19
CA CYS A 192 3.83 -10.49 4.50
C CYS A 192 4.46 -9.35 5.32
N ALA A 193 4.47 -9.47 6.66
CA ALA A 193 5.10 -8.52 7.58
C ALA A 193 6.59 -8.28 7.30
N THR A 194 7.27 -9.26 6.70
CA THR A 194 8.69 -9.10 6.36
C THR A 194 8.90 -7.85 5.50
N CYS A 195 8.07 -7.60 4.49
CA CYS A 195 8.17 -6.40 3.65
C CYS A 195 7.14 -5.32 3.99
N HIS A 196 5.92 -5.68 4.43
CA HIS A 196 4.81 -4.74 4.68
C HIS A 196 4.77 -4.16 6.10
N ASN A 197 5.96 -3.85 6.61
CA ASN A 197 6.15 -3.13 7.86
C ASN A 197 7.55 -2.48 7.80
N VAL A 198 7.61 -1.16 7.72
CA VAL A 198 8.83 -0.41 7.39
C VAL A 198 9.18 0.54 8.50
N THR A 199 10.29 0.27 9.19
CA THR A 199 10.87 1.10 10.23
C THR A 199 12.10 1.80 9.68
N HIS A 200 12.16 3.12 9.80
CA HIS A 200 13.33 3.85 9.34
C HIS A 200 14.60 3.30 10.04
N PRO A 201 15.65 2.94 9.27
CA PRO A 201 16.76 2.15 9.82
C PRO A 201 17.58 2.92 10.86
N PHE A 202 17.69 4.25 10.70
CA PHE A 202 18.54 5.10 11.54
C PHE A 202 17.80 5.87 12.65
N SER A 203 16.65 6.50 12.34
CA SER A 203 15.83 7.23 13.33
C SER A 203 14.83 6.37 14.10
N SER A 204 14.57 5.14 13.65
CA SER A 204 13.57 4.24 14.24
C SER A 204 12.11 4.66 14.07
N VAL A 205 11.82 5.74 13.34
CA VAL A 205 10.43 6.15 13.09
C VAL A 205 9.68 5.07 12.29
N ALA A 206 8.42 4.90 12.63
CA ALA A 206 7.48 4.01 11.96
C ALA A 206 7.00 4.62 10.64
N VAL A 207 7.68 4.32 9.53
CA VAL A 207 7.33 4.85 8.20
C VAL A 207 6.05 4.17 7.69
N GLU A 208 6.06 2.84 7.65
CA GLU A 208 4.90 2.03 7.25
C GLU A 208 4.58 0.99 8.32
N ARG A 209 3.28 0.84 8.62
CA ARG A 209 2.80 -0.03 9.70
C ARG A 209 1.66 -0.95 9.29
N THR A 210 1.57 -1.32 8.01
CA THR A 210 0.45 -2.12 7.49
C THR A 210 0.21 -3.41 8.27
N TYR A 211 1.25 -4.19 8.55
CA TYR A 211 1.10 -5.40 9.35
C TYR A 211 0.63 -5.11 10.78
N ASP A 212 1.19 -4.09 11.43
CA ASP A 212 0.82 -3.73 12.80
C ASP A 212 -0.61 -3.21 12.88
N GLU A 213 -1.01 -2.37 11.93
CA GLU A 213 -2.38 -1.87 11.77
C GLU A 213 -3.37 -3.03 11.58
N TRP A 214 -2.98 -4.09 10.85
CA TRP A 214 -3.78 -5.31 10.72
C TRP A 214 -3.78 -6.15 11.99
N LEU A 215 -2.63 -6.35 12.61
CA LEU A 215 -2.46 -7.18 13.80
C LEU A 215 -3.34 -6.68 14.96
N GLU A 216 -3.47 -5.36 15.08
CA GLU A 216 -4.26 -4.67 16.10
C GLU A 216 -5.75 -4.54 15.74
N SER A 217 -6.16 -5.06 14.57
CA SER A 217 -7.52 -4.93 14.04
C SER A 217 -8.45 -6.11 14.41
N PRO A 218 -9.78 -5.92 14.31
CA PRO A 218 -10.75 -7.02 14.38
C PRO A 218 -10.50 -8.17 13.40
N TYR A 219 -9.86 -7.90 12.26
CA TYR A 219 -9.58 -8.93 11.23
C TYR A 219 -8.55 -9.94 11.74
N SER A 220 -7.47 -9.46 12.36
CA SER A 220 -6.47 -10.31 13.01
C SER A 220 -7.11 -11.13 14.13
N PHE A 221 -7.93 -10.52 14.99
CA PHE A 221 -8.63 -11.23 16.06
C PHE A 221 -9.61 -12.31 15.56
N ASN A 222 -10.12 -12.16 14.34
CA ASN A 222 -11.00 -13.13 13.68
C ASN A 222 -10.25 -14.13 12.78
N ASN A 223 -8.91 -14.16 12.83
CA ASN A 223 -8.05 -14.99 11.98
C ASN A 223 -8.23 -14.76 10.48
N GLU A 224 -8.65 -13.57 10.06
CA GLU A 224 -8.68 -13.16 8.66
C GLU A 224 -7.28 -12.70 8.24
N THR A 225 -6.60 -13.52 7.44
CA THR A 225 -5.20 -13.29 7.07
C THR A 225 -5.06 -12.35 5.89
N CYS A 226 -3.86 -11.78 5.70
CA CYS A 226 -3.54 -11.01 4.49
C CYS A 226 -3.88 -11.81 3.21
N GLN A 227 -3.57 -13.11 3.22
CA GLN A 227 -3.80 -14.02 2.11
C GLN A 227 -5.29 -14.21 1.80
N ASP A 228 -6.18 -14.14 2.79
CA ASP A 228 -7.61 -14.35 2.55
C ASP A 228 -8.22 -13.27 1.66
N CYS A 229 -7.74 -12.03 1.79
CA CYS A 229 -8.18 -10.89 0.97
C CYS A 229 -7.30 -10.64 -0.26
N HIS A 230 -5.97 -10.74 -0.15
CA HIS A 230 -5.03 -10.38 -1.24
C HIS A 230 -4.58 -11.56 -2.10
N MET A 231 -4.87 -12.79 -1.68
CA MET A 231 -4.66 -14.01 -2.45
C MET A 231 -5.95 -14.86 -2.50
N PRO A 232 -7.10 -14.27 -2.87
CA PRO A 232 -8.38 -14.97 -2.83
C PRO A 232 -8.30 -16.25 -3.67
N GLY A 233 -8.86 -17.33 -3.15
CA GLY A 233 -8.72 -18.63 -3.76
C GLY A 233 -9.60 -18.81 -5.00
N PHE A 234 -9.10 -19.54 -5.99
CA PHE A 234 -9.84 -19.94 -7.20
C PHE A 234 -9.80 -21.46 -7.39
N ALA A 235 -10.83 -22.02 -8.02
CA ALA A 235 -10.84 -23.45 -8.37
C ALA A 235 -9.94 -23.70 -9.58
N GLY A 236 -9.08 -24.71 -9.51
CA GLY A 236 -8.18 -25.07 -10.60
C GLY A 236 -6.93 -25.80 -10.13
N LYS A 237 -5.85 -25.69 -10.91
CA LYS A 237 -4.57 -26.36 -10.63
C LYS A 237 -3.51 -25.33 -10.27
N ALA A 238 -2.71 -25.64 -9.24
CA ALA A 238 -1.52 -24.86 -8.92
C ALA A 238 -0.41 -25.06 -9.96
N ALA A 239 -0.32 -26.26 -10.56
CA ALA A 239 0.60 -26.61 -11.65
C ALA A 239 -0.11 -27.53 -12.63
N ILE A 240 0.29 -27.54 -13.90
CA ILE A 240 -0.33 -28.34 -14.96
C ILE A 240 -0.34 -29.86 -14.65
N MET A 241 0.71 -30.35 -13.98
CA MET A 241 0.83 -31.75 -13.54
C MET A 241 0.17 -32.04 -12.19
N GLY A 242 -0.35 -31.02 -11.51
CA GLY A 242 -0.94 -31.13 -10.18
C GLY A 242 -2.42 -31.56 -10.21
N PRO A 243 -2.97 -31.96 -9.05
CA PRO A 243 -4.40 -32.25 -8.94
C PRO A 243 -5.23 -30.97 -9.05
N ASP A 244 -6.48 -31.12 -9.49
CA ASP A 244 -7.50 -30.08 -9.36
C ASP A 244 -7.79 -29.82 -7.88
N ARG A 245 -8.01 -28.55 -7.56
CA ARG A 245 -8.30 -28.09 -6.21
C ARG A 245 -9.44 -27.10 -6.24
N GLU A 246 -10.30 -27.16 -5.24
CA GLU A 246 -11.38 -26.19 -5.06
C GLU A 246 -10.85 -24.78 -4.76
N ARG A 247 -9.69 -24.69 -4.11
CA ARG A 247 -9.10 -23.43 -3.69
C ARG A 247 -7.59 -23.43 -3.91
N VAL A 248 -7.10 -22.78 -4.97
CA VAL A 248 -5.71 -22.39 -5.22
C VAL A 248 -5.58 -20.90 -4.91
N ALA A 249 -4.58 -20.50 -4.13
CA ALA A 249 -4.36 -19.09 -3.82
C ALA A 249 -4.01 -18.31 -5.10
N SER A 250 -4.73 -17.23 -5.37
CA SER A 250 -4.38 -16.36 -6.49
C SER A 250 -3.16 -15.52 -6.19
N HIS A 251 -2.46 -15.10 -7.25
CA HIS A 251 -1.24 -14.31 -7.17
C HIS A 251 -1.40 -12.95 -7.87
N TRP A 252 -2.62 -12.40 -7.87
CA TRP A 252 -2.86 -11.05 -8.38
C TRP A 252 -2.30 -9.98 -7.45
N PHE A 253 -2.28 -10.25 -6.14
CA PHE A 253 -1.82 -9.31 -5.10
C PHE A 253 -2.42 -7.91 -5.27
N SER A 254 -3.72 -7.87 -5.57
CA SER A 254 -4.41 -6.62 -5.87
C SER A 254 -4.24 -5.64 -4.72
N GLY A 255 -3.88 -4.42 -5.07
CA GLY A 255 -3.65 -3.29 -4.17
C GLY A 255 -4.45 -2.08 -4.65
N ALA A 256 -3.92 -0.88 -4.46
CA ALA A 256 -4.59 0.36 -4.84
C ALA A 256 -3.95 1.07 -6.05
N ASN A 257 -2.82 0.58 -6.59
CA ASN A 257 -2.01 1.34 -7.54
C ASN A 257 -2.48 1.19 -9.02
N ALA A 258 -3.69 1.68 -9.32
CA ALA A 258 -4.23 1.65 -10.69
C ALA A 258 -3.42 2.51 -11.67
N THR A 259 -2.76 3.58 -11.19
CA THR A 259 -1.94 4.49 -12.01
C THR A 259 -0.73 3.76 -12.61
N VAL A 260 0.14 3.18 -11.76
CA VAL A 260 1.36 2.51 -12.26
C VAL A 260 1.01 1.28 -13.10
N LEU A 261 0.02 0.49 -12.68
CA LEU A 261 -0.44 -0.65 -13.47
C LEU A 261 -0.94 -0.23 -14.86
N SER A 262 -1.70 0.86 -14.96
CA SER A 262 -2.14 1.37 -16.27
C SER A 262 -0.98 1.89 -17.11
N TYR A 263 -0.02 2.59 -16.50
CA TYR A 263 1.18 3.09 -17.17
C TYR A 263 2.03 1.94 -17.77
N LEU A 264 2.13 0.82 -17.05
CA LEU A 264 2.84 -0.39 -17.47
C LEU A 264 2.00 -1.33 -18.38
N GLY A 265 0.83 -0.88 -18.85
CA GLY A 265 -0.04 -1.64 -19.75
C GLY A 265 -0.83 -2.78 -19.08
N GLN A 266 -0.82 -2.88 -17.75
CA GLN A 266 -1.51 -3.90 -16.96
C GLN A 266 -2.95 -3.49 -16.65
N HIS A 267 -3.74 -3.18 -17.68
CA HIS A 267 -5.07 -2.57 -17.53
C HIS A 267 -6.07 -3.42 -16.72
N GLU A 268 -6.04 -4.74 -16.84
CA GLU A 268 -6.90 -5.62 -16.03
C GLU A 268 -6.51 -5.61 -14.55
N ALA A 269 -5.21 -5.57 -14.24
CA ALA A 269 -4.73 -5.44 -12.88
C ALA A 269 -5.09 -4.07 -12.30
N ALA A 270 -4.99 -3.01 -13.10
CA ALA A 270 -5.45 -1.68 -12.73
C ALA A 270 -6.96 -1.67 -12.42
N GLN A 271 -7.78 -2.38 -13.20
CA GLN A 271 -9.20 -2.51 -12.91
C GLN A 271 -9.45 -3.23 -11.58
N ARG A 272 -8.76 -4.34 -11.30
CA ARG A 272 -8.84 -5.01 -9.99
C ARG A 272 -8.47 -4.08 -8.84
N ALA A 273 -7.50 -3.18 -9.03
CA ALA A 273 -7.13 -2.18 -8.03
C ALA A 273 -8.25 -1.16 -7.78
N ARG A 274 -8.95 -0.69 -8.84
CA ARG A 274 -10.13 0.19 -8.72
C ARG A 274 -11.27 -0.51 -7.99
N ASP A 275 -11.55 -1.76 -8.34
CA ASP A 275 -12.61 -2.55 -7.72
C ASP A 275 -12.33 -2.76 -6.23
N MET A 276 -11.07 -3.04 -5.87
CA MET A 276 -10.67 -3.19 -4.48
C MET A 276 -10.82 -1.88 -3.69
N LEU A 277 -10.43 -0.74 -4.27
CA LEU A 277 -10.62 0.59 -3.71
C LEU A 277 -12.11 0.92 -3.49
N ALA A 278 -12.98 0.59 -4.45
CA ALA A 278 -14.42 0.78 -4.33
C ALA A 278 -15.05 -0.08 -3.23
N SER A 279 -14.52 -1.28 -2.99
CA SER A 279 -14.99 -2.18 -1.92
C SER A 279 -14.47 -1.80 -0.51
N ALA A 280 -13.46 -0.93 -0.42
CA ALA A 280 -12.77 -0.64 0.83
C ALA A 280 -13.52 0.35 1.74
N ALA A 281 -14.31 1.25 1.15
CA ALA A 281 -14.91 2.38 1.87
C ALA A 281 -16.39 2.58 1.57
N GLU A 282 -17.12 3.03 2.59
CA GLU A 282 -18.47 3.58 2.45
C GLU A 282 -18.49 5.06 2.82
N MET A 283 -19.36 5.82 2.16
CA MET A 283 -19.55 7.25 2.41
C MET A 283 -21.03 7.57 2.56
N GLN A 284 -21.37 8.37 3.56
CA GLN A 284 -22.72 8.86 3.77
C GLN A 284 -22.71 10.28 4.36
N PHE A 285 -23.76 11.06 4.10
CA PHE A 285 -24.00 12.25 4.89
C PHE A 285 -24.45 11.85 6.30
N GLN A 286 -23.99 12.60 7.30
CA GLN A 286 -24.70 12.68 8.57
C GLN A 286 -26.08 13.33 8.35
N PRO A 287 -27.02 13.25 9.31
CA PRO A 287 -28.35 13.84 9.14
C PRO A 287 -28.27 15.28 8.62
N LEU A 288 -28.85 15.51 7.44
CA LEU A 288 -28.92 16.82 6.80
C LEU A 288 -30.09 17.61 7.38
N PRO A 289 -30.02 18.95 7.38
CA PRO A 289 -31.18 19.76 7.71
C PRO A 289 -32.33 19.51 6.72
N ALA A 290 -33.58 19.62 7.19
CA ALA A 290 -34.76 19.45 6.33
C ALA A 290 -34.82 20.52 5.23
N ASP A 291 -34.41 21.74 5.56
CA ASP A 291 -34.33 22.88 4.65
C ASP A 291 -33.06 23.68 4.93
N MET A 292 -32.49 24.29 3.90
CA MET A 292 -31.39 25.27 4.03
C MET A 292 -31.93 26.69 3.82
N LEU A 293 -31.36 27.65 4.55
CA LEU A 293 -31.80 29.05 4.55
C LEU A 293 -30.90 29.91 3.67
N PRO A 294 -31.44 30.56 2.61
CA PRO A 294 -30.68 31.53 1.83
C PRO A 294 -30.12 32.66 2.72
N GLY A 295 -28.88 33.07 2.44
CA GLY A 295 -28.15 34.10 3.18
C GLY A 295 -27.46 33.62 4.47
N GLN A 296 -27.71 32.39 4.92
CA GLN A 296 -27.12 31.85 6.16
C GLN A 296 -25.96 30.90 5.90
N TYR A 297 -25.08 30.80 6.89
CA TYR A 297 -24.08 29.73 6.95
C TYR A 297 -24.72 28.42 7.39
N THR A 298 -24.30 27.34 6.75
CA THR A 298 -24.69 25.98 7.12
C THR A 298 -23.47 25.08 7.20
N THR A 299 -23.57 24.01 7.99
CA THR A 299 -22.54 22.99 8.10
C THR A 299 -23.15 21.64 7.77
N VAL A 300 -22.46 20.90 6.91
CA VAL A 300 -22.80 19.53 6.54
C VAL A 300 -21.64 18.63 6.92
N ALA A 301 -21.96 17.45 7.46
CA ALA A 301 -20.96 16.47 7.85
C ALA A 301 -21.04 15.22 6.96
N VAL A 302 -19.89 14.77 6.49
CA VAL A 302 -19.72 13.54 5.69
C VAL A 302 -19.00 12.50 6.54
N LYS A 303 -19.60 11.33 6.69
CA LYS A 303 -18.99 10.15 7.32
C LYS A 303 -18.34 9.30 6.24
N VAL A 304 -17.10 8.92 6.48
CA VAL A 304 -16.36 7.92 5.68
C VAL A 304 -16.00 6.76 6.58
N ALA A 305 -16.39 5.55 6.20
CA ALA A 305 -16.14 4.32 6.95
C ALA A 305 -15.21 3.39 6.19
N ASN A 306 -14.23 2.81 6.89
CA ASN A 306 -13.42 1.70 6.37
C ASN A 306 -14.17 0.40 6.65
N VAL A 307 -14.71 -0.22 5.60
CA VAL A 307 -15.56 -1.41 5.72
C VAL A 307 -14.88 -2.68 5.20
N GLY A 308 -13.91 -2.52 4.31
CA GLY A 308 -13.26 -3.63 3.61
C GLY A 308 -11.79 -3.87 3.97
N ALA A 309 -11.06 -2.86 4.50
CA ALA A 309 -9.63 -3.01 4.76
C ALA A 309 -9.34 -3.38 6.22
N GLY A 310 -8.57 -4.47 6.40
CA GLY A 310 -8.11 -4.95 7.71
C GLY A 310 -7.01 -4.10 8.34
N HIS A 311 -6.48 -3.11 7.63
CA HIS A 311 -5.48 -2.15 8.08
C HIS A 311 -6.05 -0.72 7.96
N LYS A 312 -5.28 0.32 8.30
CA LYS A 312 -5.75 1.70 8.11
C LYS A 312 -6.01 2.00 6.64
N LEU A 313 -6.90 2.96 6.37
CA LEU A 313 -7.28 3.36 5.03
C LEU A 313 -6.89 4.83 4.78
N PRO A 314 -5.93 5.12 3.87
CA PRO A 314 -5.06 4.18 3.13
C PRO A 314 -3.83 3.72 3.94
N THR A 315 -3.36 2.48 3.78
CA THR A 315 -2.09 2.00 4.39
C THR A 315 -0.88 2.11 3.44
N GLY A 316 0.33 1.93 3.97
CA GLY A 316 1.61 1.94 3.25
C GLY A 316 2.12 3.34 2.93
N PHE A 317 2.99 3.44 1.92
CA PHE A 317 3.58 4.63 1.29
C PHE A 317 2.99 6.01 1.71
N PRO A 318 3.40 6.56 2.86
CA PRO A 318 2.80 7.77 3.45
C PRO A 318 3.12 9.06 2.67
N GLU A 319 4.21 9.10 1.91
CA GLU A 319 4.65 10.25 1.12
C GLU A 319 3.72 10.52 -0.06
N GLY A 320 3.13 9.46 -0.63
CA GLY A 320 2.27 9.57 -1.81
C GLY A 320 0.78 9.37 -1.54
N ARG A 321 0.41 8.39 -0.71
CA ARG A 321 -0.98 7.92 -0.64
C ARG A 321 -1.87 8.93 0.05
N GLU A 322 -2.95 9.29 -0.62
CA GLU A 322 -3.97 10.19 -0.08
C GLU A 322 -5.34 9.69 -0.49
N ILE A 323 -6.25 9.67 0.49
CA ILE A 323 -7.69 9.65 0.23
C ILE A 323 -8.23 11.01 0.63
N TRP A 324 -9.14 11.58 -0.13
CA TRP A 324 -9.78 12.84 0.24
C TRP A 324 -11.23 12.91 -0.19
N ILE A 325 -11.95 13.84 0.43
CA ILE A 325 -13.33 14.17 0.08
C ILE A 325 -13.33 15.40 -0.83
N ASP A 326 -13.84 15.25 -2.05
CA ASP A 326 -14.23 16.37 -2.93
C ASP A 326 -15.73 16.62 -2.72
N PHE A 327 -16.05 17.68 -1.98
CA PHE A 327 -17.42 18.07 -1.64
C PHE A 327 -17.83 19.29 -2.46
N GLN A 328 -19.02 19.21 -3.06
CA GLN A 328 -19.57 20.24 -3.93
C GLN A 328 -21.03 20.51 -3.60
N VAL A 329 -21.43 21.78 -3.69
CA VAL A 329 -22.82 22.23 -3.57
C VAL A 329 -23.21 22.99 -4.82
N ARG A 330 -24.29 22.58 -5.47
CA ARG A 330 -24.87 23.26 -6.64
C ARG A 330 -26.32 23.64 -6.37
N ASP A 331 -26.76 24.76 -6.93
CA ASP A 331 -28.17 25.13 -6.95
C ASP A 331 -28.92 24.44 -8.12
N ALA A 332 -30.24 24.62 -8.19
CA ALA A 332 -31.07 24.00 -9.21
C ALA A 332 -30.82 24.50 -10.65
N THR A 333 -30.10 25.62 -10.82
CA THR A 333 -29.64 26.10 -12.14
C THR A 333 -28.34 25.44 -12.58
N GLY A 334 -27.68 24.70 -11.68
CA GLY A 334 -26.37 24.10 -11.89
C GLY A 334 -25.20 24.98 -11.45
N ARG A 335 -25.45 26.19 -10.90
CA ARG A 335 -24.41 27.08 -10.38
C ARG A 335 -23.74 26.45 -9.16
N GLU A 336 -22.40 26.38 -9.18
CA GLU A 336 -21.60 25.92 -8.04
C GLU A 336 -21.58 27.01 -6.96
N LEU A 337 -22.10 26.67 -5.78
CA LEU A 337 -22.15 27.57 -4.62
C LEU A 337 -20.95 27.37 -3.69
N TYR A 338 -20.45 26.14 -3.63
CA TYR A 338 -19.32 25.75 -2.79
C TYR A 338 -18.62 24.53 -3.38
N ARG A 339 -17.29 24.49 -3.23
CA ARG A 339 -16.50 23.28 -3.43
C ARG A 339 -15.26 23.29 -2.52
N LEU A 340 -14.92 22.14 -1.96
CA LEU A 340 -13.65 21.89 -1.27
C LEU A 340 -13.17 20.46 -1.57
N GLY A 341 -11.90 20.32 -1.90
CA GLY A 341 -11.26 19.07 -2.29
C GLY A 341 -10.97 18.95 -3.80
N ALA A 342 -10.98 20.08 -4.53
CA ALA A 342 -10.53 20.13 -5.91
C ALA A 342 -9.02 19.90 -6.03
N VAL A 343 -8.60 19.30 -7.15
CA VAL A 343 -7.18 19.21 -7.51
C VAL A 343 -6.77 20.48 -8.26
N LYS A 344 -5.72 21.15 -7.77
CA LYS A 344 -5.13 22.37 -8.34
C LYS A 344 -3.62 22.20 -8.43
N ASP A 345 -3.04 22.50 -9.59
CA ASP A 345 -1.59 22.39 -9.84
C ASP A 345 -1.00 21.02 -9.44
N GLY A 346 -1.76 19.95 -9.73
CA GLY A 346 -1.35 18.57 -9.50
C GLY A 346 -1.38 18.11 -8.04
N LYS A 347 -1.96 18.88 -7.12
CA LYS A 347 -2.16 18.52 -5.70
C LYS A 347 -3.59 18.84 -5.25
N THR A 348 -4.02 18.28 -4.12
CA THR A 348 -5.26 18.71 -3.45
C THR A 348 -5.13 20.16 -3.01
N GLU A 349 -6.23 20.91 -3.06
CA GLU A 349 -6.24 22.30 -2.59
C GLU A 349 -6.05 22.40 -1.07
N GLU A 350 -5.66 23.59 -0.59
CA GLU A 350 -5.48 23.83 0.84
C GLU A 350 -6.77 23.54 1.64
N ASP A 351 -6.61 23.15 2.90
CA ASP A 351 -7.69 22.74 3.81
C ASP A 351 -8.52 21.51 3.38
N THR A 352 -8.14 20.82 2.30
CA THR A 352 -8.80 19.60 1.84
C THR A 352 -8.95 18.60 2.99
N ARG A 353 -10.17 18.05 3.12
CA ARG A 353 -10.47 17.02 4.12
C ARG A 353 -9.93 15.68 3.62
N ASN A 354 -8.66 15.42 3.91
CA ASN A 354 -7.94 14.21 3.52
C ASN A 354 -7.73 13.21 4.68
N PHE A 355 -7.20 12.06 4.29
CA PHE A 355 -6.78 10.94 5.13
C PHE A 355 -5.39 10.50 4.65
N LYS A 356 -4.34 10.91 5.36
CA LYS A 356 -2.93 10.60 5.07
C LYS A 356 -2.09 10.65 6.35
N VAL A 357 -0.81 10.29 6.21
CA VAL A 357 0.21 10.49 7.26
C VAL A 357 1.06 11.68 6.85
N HIS A 358 1.47 12.47 7.84
CA HIS A 358 2.46 13.52 7.67
C HIS A 358 3.70 13.15 8.47
N LEU A 359 4.82 12.94 7.76
CA LEU A 359 6.12 12.67 8.37
C LEU A 359 6.88 13.97 8.60
N GLY A 360 7.72 14.00 9.64
CA GLY A 360 8.51 15.16 10.01
C GLY A 360 9.99 14.85 10.10
N ASP A 361 10.81 15.84 9.76
CA ASP A 361 12.24 15.85 10.02
C ASP A 361 12.54 16.08 11.51
N LYS A 362 13.84 16.14 11.85
CA LYS A 362 14.33 16.37 13.21
C LYS A 362 13.94 17.71 13.82
N ASP A 363 13.59 18.70 12.99
CA ASP A 363 13.25 20.06 13.39
C ASP A 363 11.73 20.28 13.42
N GLY A 364 10.93 19.28 13.01
CA GLY A 364 9.47 19.35 12.97
C GLY A 364 8.91 19.85 11.65
N ASN A 365 9.73 20.01 10.61
CA ASN A 365 9.23 20.37 9.28
C ASN A 365 8.63 19.14 8.60
N GLU A 366 7.53 19.34 7.87
CA GLU A 366 6.91 18.28 7.09
C GLU A 366 7.79 17.83 5.93
N LEU A 367 7.85 16.52 5.72
CA LEU A 367 8.54 15.88 4.61
C LEU A 367 7.53 15.47 3.55
N ASP A 368 7.63 16.05 2.36
CA ASP A 368 6.80 15.68 1.21
C ASP A 368 7.28 14.37 0.54
N ILE A 369 8.60 14.16 0.45
CA ILE A 369 9.21 13.07 -0.35
C ILE A 369 10.40 12.41 0.37
N GLU A 370 11.19 13.19 1.10
CA GLU A 370 12.50 12.78 1.64
C GLU A 370 12.38 11.89 2.88
N VAL A 371 11.76 10.71 2.73
CA VAL A 371 11.53 9.76 3.83
C VAL A 371 12.81 9.34 4.57
N TRP A 372 13.97 9.39 3.88
CA TRP A 372 15.28 9.12 4.49
C TRP A 372 15.71 10.16 5.55
N ASN A 373 15.02 11.30 5.63
CA ASN A 373 15.19 12.31 6.67
C ASN A 373 14.16 12.19 7.80
N ALA A 374 13.21 11.25 7.72
CA ALA A 374 12.11 11.15 8.67
C ALA A 374 12.60 10.74 10.07
N THR A 375 12.18 11.48 11.08
CA THR A 375 12.47 11.18 12.50
C THR A 375 11.22 11.09 13.36
N GLN A 376 10.07 11.57 12.87
CA GLN A 376 8.82 11.57 13.62
C GLN A 376 7.59 11.54 12.70
N ILE A 377 6.46 11.18 13.30
CA ILE A 377 5.13 11.30 12.68
C ILE A 377 4.53 12.60 13.23
N LEU A 378 4.25 13.56 12.36
CA LEU A 378 3.62 14.83 12.73
C LEU A 378 2.11 14.65 12.97
N SER A 379 1.46 13.87 12.09
CA SER A 379 0.07 13.48 12.25
C SER A 379 -0.29 12.23 11.45
N ASP A 380 -1.31 11.50 11.90
CA ASP A 380 -1.92 10.38 11.18
C ASP A 380 -3.44 10.47 11.39
N ASN A 381 -4.15 10.85 10.35
CA ASN A 381 -5.60 11.04 10.38
C ASN A 381 -6.36 9.96 9.57
N ARG A 382 -5.70 8.83 9.26
CA ARG A 382 -6.25 7.75 8.47
C ARG A 382 -7.33 6.97 9.20
N ILE A 383 -8.20 6.30 8.44
CA ILE A 383 -9.37 5.62 8.99
C ILE A 383 -8.96 4.23 9.49
N LEU A 384 -9.19 3.95 10.78
CA LEU A 384 -8.92 2.64 11.39
C LEU A 384 -9.74 1.50 10.75
N PRO A 385 -9.29 0.24 10.82
CA PRO A 385 -10.08 -0.94 10.43
C PRO A 385 -11.46 -0.98 11.12
N LYS A 386 -12.53 -1.19 10.35
CA LYS A 386 -13.93 -1.09 10.82
C LYS A 386 -14.31 0.25 11.48
N GLY A 387 -13.43 1.24 11.42
CA GLY A 387 -13.63 2.57 11.95
C GLY A 387 -14.30 3.50 10.94
N TYR A 388 -14.62 4.70 11.41
CA TYR A 388 -15.10 5.76 10.56
C TYR A 388 -14.62 7.11 11.05
N ILE A 389 -14.60 8.08 10.15
CA ILE A 389 -14.28 9.47 10.46
C ILE A 389 -15.36 10.37 9.86
N VAL A 390 -15.74 11.41 10.60
CA VAL A 390 -16.67 12.44 10.14
C VAL A 390 -15.89 13.72 9.85
N ARG A 391 -16.19 14.36 8.72
CA ARG A 391 -15.60 15.63 8.29
C ARG A 391 -16.70 16.64 7.99
N GLU A 392 -16.51 17.85 8.50
CA GLU A 392 -17.46 18.94 8.35
C GLU A 392 -17.05 19.89 7.22
N PHE A 393 -18.06 20.39 6.51
CA PHE A 393 -17.97 21.37 5.45
C PHE A 393 -18.94 22.50 5.76
N SER A 394 -18.41 23.71 5.93
CA SER A 394 -19.18 24.90 6.24
C SER A 394 -19.14 25.86 5.08
N PHE A 395 -20.31 26.35 4.67
CA PHE A 395 -20.45 27.27 3.55
C PHE A 395 -21.65 28.20 3.74
N GLN A 396 -21.60 29.37 3.10
CA GLN A 396 -22.72 30.27 3.06
C GLN A 396 -23.63 29.89 1.89
N VAL A 397 -24.93 29.75 2.15
CA VAL A 397 -25.92 29.64 1.08
C VAL A 397 -26.19 31.04 0.54
N PRO A 398 -25.92 31.34 -0.74
CA PRO A 398 -26.18 32.67 -1.28
C PRO A 398 -27.67 33.03 -1.20
N ALA A 399 -27.99 34.31 -0.96
CA ALA A 399 -29.37 34.77 -0.81
C ALA A 399 -30.19 34.60 -2.11
N ASP A 400 -29.53 34.56 -3.25
CA ASP A 400 -30.10 34.37 -4.59
C ASP A 400 -30.06 32.89 -5.06
N ALA A 401 -29.71 31.94 -4.19
CA ALA A 401 -29.66 30.52 -4.55
C ALA A 401 -31.03 29.97 -4.93
N VAL A 402 -31.06 29.12 -5.96
CA VAL A 402 -32.30 28.49 -6.46
C VAL A 402 -32.41 27.06 -5.96
N GLY A 403 -33.46 26.77 -5.18
CA GLY A 403 -33.66 25.46 -4.58
C GLY A 403 -34.24 24.42 -5.54
N PRO A 404 -34.08 23.11 -5.25
CA PRO A 404 -33.28 22.55 -4.15
C PRO A 404 -31.77 22.62 -4.41
N LEU A 405 -30.97 22.63 -3.35
CA LEU A 405 -29.53 22.47 -3.46
C LEU A 405 -29.17 20.99 -3.63
N THR A 406 -28.26 20.69 -4.54
CA THR A 406 -27.66 19.37 -4.71
C THR A 406 -26.29 19.35 -4.04
N LEU A 407 -26.15 18.50 -3.03
CA LEU A 407 -24.92 18.27 -2.29
C LEU A 407 -24.31 16.96 -2.76
N THR A 408 -23.07 16.99 -3.22
CA THR A 408 -22.35 15.81 -3.71
C THR A 408 -21.02 15.71 -2.98
N ALA A 409 -20.71 14.53 -2.44
CA ALA A 409 -19.40 14.20 -1.90
C ALA A 409 -18.83 13.00 -2.64
N HIS A 410 -17.59 13.13 -3.10
CA HIS A 410 -16.83 12.03 -3.71
C HIS A 410 -15.64 11.69 -2.82
N LEU A 411 -15.48 10.40 -2.50
CA LEU A 411 -14.26 9.88 -1.90
C LEU A 411 -13.30 9.50 -3.02
N ASN A 412 -12.19 10.20 -3.11
CA ASN A 412 -11.19 10.03 -4.15
C ASN A 412 -9.90 9.47 -3.54
N TYR A 413 -9.14 8.75 -4.36
CA TYR A 413 -7.84 8.20 -4.02
C TYR A 413 -6.84 8.42 -5.16
N TRP A 414 -5.57 8.63 -4.79
CA TRP A 414 -4.43 8.42 -5.67
C TRP A 414 -3.28 7.71 -4.93
N PRO A 415 -2.41 6.98 -5.63
CA PRO A 415 -1.21 6.39 -5.02
C PRO A 415 -0.12 7.42 -4.72
N PHE A 416 -0.14 8.55 -5.43
CA PHE A 416 0.73 9.71 -5.31
C PHE A 416 0.09 10.87 -6.08
N SER A 417 0.42 12.12 -5.73
CA SER A 417 -0.11 13.29 -6.44
C SER A 417 0.49 13.44 -7.84
N GLN A 418 -0.22 14.12 -8.75
CA GLN A 418 0.32 14.46 -10.08
C GLN A 418 1.59 15.31 -9.96
N LYS A 419 1.63 16.24 -9.00
CA LYS A 419 2.80 17.07 -8.72
C LYS A 419 4.03 16.23 -8.36
N LEU A 420 3.85 15.16 -7.57
CA LEU A 420 4.92 14.24 -7.24
C LEU A 420 5.41 13.46 -8.48
N ALA A 421 4.48 12.94 -9.29
CA ALA A 421 4.84 12.25 -10.54
C ALA A 421 5.62 13.17 -11.49
N ASP A 422 5.15 14.40 -11.69
CA ASP A 422 5.81 15.40 -12.54
C ASP A 422 7.19 15.79 -12.01
N TYR A 423 7.35 15.86 -10.69
CA TYR A 423 8.63 16.16 -10.05
C TYR A 423 9.65 15.03 -10.26
N LEU A 424 9.23 13.78 -10.10
CA LEU A 424 10.10 12.61 -10.19
C LEU A 424 10.45 12.23 -11.63
N LEU A 425 9.46 12.28 -12.53
CA LEU A 425 9.57 11.74 -13.88
C LEU A 425 9.71 12.84 -14.94
N GLY A 426 9.32 14.08 -14.60
CA GLY A 426 9.12 15.16 -15.54
C GLY A 426 7.65 15.28 -15.97
N LYS A 427 7.25 16.50 -16.37
CA LYS A 427 5.89 16.80 -16.82
C LYS A 427 5.47 15.91 -17.98
N ASP A 428 4.18 15.55 -17.99
CA ASP A 428 3.50 14.78 -19.04
C ASP A 428 4.07 13.37 -19.26
N LYS A 429 4.95 12.87 -18.37
CA LYS A 429 5.48 11.51 -18.45
C LYS A 429 4.56 10.46 -17.86
N MET A 430 3.77 10.83 -16.85
CA MET A 430 2.77 9.95 -16.24
C MET A 430 1.55 10.78 -15.86
N GLN A 431 0.38 10.38 -16.35
CA GLN A 431 -0.89 10.91 -15.86
C GLN A 431 -1.35 10.10 -14.67
N VAL A 432 -1.41 10.74 -13.49
CA VAL A 432 -1.96 10.14 -12.28
C VAL A 432 -3.47 10.01 -12.43
N GLU A 433 -3.97 8.83 -12.12
CA GLU A 433 -5.40 8.56 -12.05
C GLU A 433 -5.95 8.92 -10.66
N VAL A 434 -7.01 9.73 -10.65
CA VAL A 434 -7.86 9.91 -9.47
C VAL A 434 -8.96 8.85 -9.51
N THR A 435 -8.83 7.83 -8.67
CA THR A 435 -9.82 6.76 -8.57
C THR A 435 -10.91 7.14 -7.57
N ARG A 436 -12.18 7.07 -7.99
CA ARG A 436 -13.32 7.30 -7.10
C ARG A 436 -13.66 6.03 -6.34
N MET A 437 -13.56 6.08 -5.02
CA MET A 437 -13.85 4.96 -4.13
C MET A 437 -15.35 4.88 -3.81
N ALA A 438 -15.96 6.03 -3.48
CA ALA A 438 -17.35 6.12 -3.08
C ALA A 438 -17.93 7.48 -3.46
N SER A 439 -19.25 7.57 -3.53
CA SER A 439 -19.95 8.83 -3.82
C SER A 439 -21.31 8.84 -3.14
N VAL A 440 -21.69 10.00 -2.60
CA VAL A 440 -23.04 10.23 -2.08
C VAL A 440 -23.55 11.56 -2.63
N THR A 441 -24.85 11.60 -2.97
CA THR A 441 -25.51 12.82 -3.43
C THR A 441 -26.88 12.92 -2.76
N GLN A 442 -27.21 14.12 -2.27
CA GLN A 442 -28.48 14.41 -1.63
C GLN A 442 -29.01 15.76 -2.11
N ARG A 443 -30.33 15.90 -2.15
CA ARG A 443 -31.00 17.16 -2.46
C ARG A 443 -31.63 17.72 -1.19
N VAL A 444 -31.31 18.96 -0.88
CA VAL A 444 -31.85 19.67 0.29
C VAL A 444 -32.68 20.85 -0.21
N PRO A 445 -33.99 20.92 0.12
CA PRO A 445 -34.82 22.08 -0.19
C PRO A 445 -34.24 23.38 0.36
N LEU A 446 -34.54 24.49 -0.32
CA LEU A 446 -34.37 25.82 0.27
C LEU A 446 -35.69 26.23 0.91
N LEU A 447 -35.62 26.76 2.14
CA LEU A 447 -36.80 27.35 2.75
C LEU A 447 -37.22 28.54 1.89
N LYS A 448 -38.47 28.51 1.40
CA LYS A 448 -39.04 29.68 0.73
C LYS A 448 -39.03 30.83 1.72
N ALA A 449 -38.45 31.97 1.33
CA ALA A 449 -38.63 33.20 2.09
C ALA A 449 -40.13 33.39 2.32
N LEU A 450 -40.55 33.47 3.58
CA LEU A 450 -41.91 33.88 3.91
C LEU A 450 -42.10 35.23 3.21
N ALA A 451 -42.95 35.27 2.18
CA ALA A 451 -43.42 36.52 1.63
C ALA A 451 -43.97 37.31 2.82
N SER A 452 -43.34 38.44 3.15
CA SER A 452 -43.85 39.28 4.22
C SER A 452 -45.30 39.60 3.84
N ALA A 453 -46.22 39.23 4.74
CA ALA A 453 -47.59 39.64 4.63
C ALA A 453 -47.62 41.16 4.81
N ALA A 454 -47.39 41.89 3.72
CA ALA A 454 -47.77 43.28 3.58
C ALA A 454 -49.30 43.33 3.42
N THR A 455 -50.03 42.97 4.49
CA THR A 455 -51.41 43.42 4.64
C THR A 455 -51.33 44.81 5.24
N GLY A 456 -51.31 45.80 4.35
CA GLY A 456 -51.51 47.19 4.71
C GLY A 456 -52.87 47.36 5.38
N THR A 457 -52.88 47.98 6.55
CA THR A 457 -54.03 48.70 7.08
C THR A 457 -53.99 50.14 6.56
N PRO A 458 -55.09 50.67 6.00
CA PRO A 458 -55.47 52.05 6.23
C PRO A 458 -56.00 52.25 7.65
#